data_AF-A0A1L6FGC5-F1
#
_entry.id   AF-A0A1L6FGC5-F1
#
_cell.length_a   1.000
_cell.length_b   1.000
_cell.length_c   1.000
_cell.angle_alpha   90.00
_cell.angle_beta   90.00
_cell.angle_gamma   90.00
#
_symmetry.space_group_name_H-M   'P 1'
#
loop_
_entity.id
_entity.type
_entity.pdbx_description
1 polymer ?
#
loop_
_entity_poly.entity_id
_entity_poly.type
_entity_poly.pdbx_seq_one_letter_code
_entity_poly.pdbx_strand_id
1 'polypeptide(L)'
;MSCGHDEGSAPLPLPSEPPMPDEHLPTSLPVAPRTDTRLLALLLALTVGGFGLGWLHLERQNEQLRQFEAQQLRAAETNKAQFEALGTTVRDLGAGIEQQGTLVERVIGTVVPIKLPEGAEQALARIEAALVQHDVLIASPEETASLTAALAALVEGLPVWVQSELFPRILPARWQLDALRLLQRTTPEKDLDALQDLIEELAEHALNRPQGAPDALGARLLERTDKLAREVEQAREAQAAEEAKEALRQRLATQIAALEQDASLFERLADPELKARLGSVIHTATLDLRIAAHAHPLDDAALAQRVEALAAAAAERVERVRADAAREQQASSRKYQLWALEQINSVAKRKAIEETKLAEIDSRVDRNNPLGAERQDAIERAEDELIRALIERLAVIDTRLLDDAVGEWHRRVFSDRFGSLDETRQAEVVQGFANATKRTPEDLP
;
A
#
# COMPACT_ATOMS: atom_id res chain seq x y z
N MET A 1 51.59 44.61 -10.07
CA MET A 1 51.85 45.50 -11.23
C MET A 1 52.66 44.71 -12.25
N SER A 2 52.15 44.67 -13.49
CA SER A 2 52.72 44.17 -14.76
C SER A 2 53.24 42.72 -14.81
N CYS A 3 52.65 41.79 -15.56
CA CYS A 3 52.35 41.70 -17.01
C CYS A 3 53.50 41.07 -17.84
N GLY A 4 53.13 40.07 -18.65
CA GLY A 4 53.84 39.57 -19.84
C GLY A 4 53.92 38.03 -19.86
N HIS A 5 53.00 37.31 -20.52
CA HIS A 5 53.06 36.87 -21.95
C HIS A 5 54.18 35.86 -22.22
N ASP A 6 54.04 34.79 -23.01
CA ASP A 6 52.95 34.09 -23.70
C ASP A 6 53.61 32.81 -24.29
N GLU A 7 52.87 32.04 -25.10
CA GLU A 7 53.28 30.85 -25.89
C GLU A 7 53.01 29.51 -25.17
N GLY A 8 52.25 28.55 -25.71
CA GLY A 8 51.69 28.38 -27.03
C GLY A 8 51.67 26.88 -27.33
N SER A 9 50.49 26.27 -27.48
CA SER A 9 50.27 25.07 -28.29
C SER A 9 48.80 24.67 -28.25
N ALA A 10 48.15 24.75 -29.42
CA ALA A 10 46.82 24.24 -29.70
C ALA A 10 46.93 23.02 -30.67
N PRO A 11 45.85 22.44 -31.21
CA PRO A 11 45.35 21.11 -30.87
C PRO A 11 45.31 20.14 -32.08
N LEU A 12 44.89 18.88 -31.87
CA LEU A 12 44.64 17.90 -32.95
C LEU A 12 43.34 17.09 -32.68
N PRO A 13 42.71 16.50 -33.71
CA PRO A 13 41.33 16.85 -34.09
C PRO A 13 40.29 15.70 -33.96
N LEU A 14 39.01 16.09 -34.07
CA LEU A 14 37.84 15.22 -34.29
C LEU A 14 37.76 14.71 -35.74
N PRO A 15 37.18 13.52 -35.99
CA PRO A 15 36.74 13.11 -37.32
C PRO A 15 35.22 13.31 -37.55
N SER A 16 34.92 14.21 -38.49
CA SER A 16 33.97 14.15 -39.62
C SER A 16 32.66 13.32 -39.55
N GLU A 17 31.52 14.03 -39.67
CA GLU A 17 30.22 13.59 -40.23
C GLU A 17 30.34 13.11 -41.70
N PRO A 18 29.37 12.33 -42.23
CA PRO A 18 28.28 12.91 -43.07
C PRO A 18 26.95 12.09 -43.05
N PRO A 19 25.93 12.37 -43.89
CA PRO A 19 24.94 13.46 -43.79
C PRO A 19 23.47 12.97 -43.75
N MET A 20 22.55 13.90 -43.51
CA MET A 20 21.08 13.77 -43.58
C MET A 20 20.53 13.26 -44.94
N PRO A 21 19.27 12.83 -44.97
CA PRO A 21 18.33 13.53 -45.84
C PRO A 21 17.01 13.91 -45.14
N ASP A 22 16.64 15.19 -45.29
CA ASP A 22 15.28 15.68 -45.12
C ASP A 22 14.47 15.40 -46.39
N GLU A 23 13.28 14.82 -46.27
CA GLU A 23 12.20 14.95 -47.25
C GLU A 23 10.82 14.98 -46.56
N HIS A 24 10.17 16.14 -46.68
CA HIS A 24 8.74 16.39 -46.88
C HIS A 24 7.65 15.99 -45.83
N LEU A 25 7.04 17.06 -45.29
CA LEU A 25 5.73 17.16 -44.60
C LEU A 25 4.57 16.41 -45.31
N PRO A 26 3.51 15.98 -44.57
CA PRO A 26 2.30 16.81 -44.56
C PRO A 26 1.51 16.83 -43.23
N THR A 27 0.93 17.99 -42.97
CA THR A 27 -0.17 18.23 -42.04
C THR A 27 -1.40 17.42 -42.46
N SER A 28 -1.88 16.50 -41.63
CA SER A 28 -3.30 16.09 -41.57
C SER A 28 -3.60 15.29 -40.30
N LEU A 29 -4.56 15.76 -39.51
CA LEU A 29 -5.38 14.89 -38.64
C LEU A 29 -6.39 14.19 -39.54
N PRO A 30 -6.59 12.86 -39.37
CA PRO A 30 -7.95 12.44 -39.04
C PRO A 30 -8.04 11.22 -38.10
N VAL A 31 -9.06 11.29 -37.24
CA VAL A 31 -9.98 10.19 -36.86
C VAL A 31 -9.50 9.16 -35.82
N ALA A 32 -10.34 9.02 -34.80
CA ALA A 32 -10.22 8.17 -33.62
C ALA A 32 -10.02 6.67 -33.93
N PRO A 33 -9.20 5.95 -33.13
CA PRO A 33 -9.31 4.51 -33.04
C PRO A 33 -10.40 4.16 -32.01
N ARG A 34 -11.36 3.34 -32.43
CA ARG A 34 -12.28 2.60 -31.56
C ARG A 34 -11.47 1.93 -30.45
N THR A 35 -11.81 2.23 -29.19
CA THR A 35 -11.26 1.58 -28.00
C THR A 35 -11.66 0.12 -28.01
N ASP A 36 -10.70 -0.72 -28.41
CA ASP A 36 -10.81 -2.17 -28.48
C ASP A 36 -10.93 -2.72 -27.05
N THR A 37 -12.07 -3.32 -26.70
CA THR A 37 -12.33 -3.92 -25.37
C THR A 37 -11.34 -5.04 -25.01
N ARG A 38 -10.57 -5.53 -25.99
CA ARG A 38 -9.46 -6.47 -25.81
C ARG A 38 -8.23 -5.84 -25.16
N LEU A 39 -7.97 -4.54 -25.36
CA LEU A 39 -6.86 -3.82 -24.71
C LEU A 39 -7.14 -3.57 -23.22
N LEU A 40 -8.39 -3.32 -22.86
CA LEU A 40 -8.81 -3.20 -21.45
C LEU A 40 -8.77 -4.55 -20.72
N ALA A 41 -9.15 -5.65 -21.38
CA ALA A 41 -8.99 -6.99 -20.82
C ALA A 41 -7.51 -7.40 -20.66
N LEU A 42 -6.63 -6.99 -21.59
CA LEU A 42 -5.18 -7.19 -21.47
C LEU A 42 -4.56 -6.35 -20.36
N LEU A 43 -5.01 -5.11 -20.15
CA LEU A 43 -4.55 -4.25 -19.05
C LEU A 43 -5.02 -4.76 -17.68
N LEU A 44 -6.24 -5.30 -17.57
CA LEU A 44 -6.76 -5.94 -16.35
C LEU A 44 -6.08 -7.29 -16.07
N ALA A 45 -5.72 -8.04 -17.11
CA ALA A 45 -4.90 -9.24 -16.97
C ALA A 45 -3.44 -8.93 -16.60
N LEU A 46 -2.90 -7.77 -17.01
CA LEU A 46 -1.55 -7.33 -16.65
C LEU A 46 -1.45 -6.87 -15.19
N THR A 47 -2.50 -6.26 -14.62
CA THR A 47 -2.52 -5.82 -13.22
C THR A 47 -2.74 -6.98 -12.25
N VAL A 48 -3.56 -7.97 -12.59
CA VAL A 48 -3.75 -9.19 -11.79
C VAL A 48 -2.58 -10.18 -11.97
N GLY A 49 -2.05 -10.32 -13.19
CA GLY A 49 -0.88 -11.15 -13.48
C GLY A 49 0.44 -10.57 -12.94
N GLY A 50 0.58 -9.25 -12.91
CA GLY A 50 1.74 -8.56 -12.33
C GLY A 50 1.84 -8.75 -10.82
N PHE A 51 0.70 -8.86 -10.11
CA PHE A 51 0.68 -9.12 -8.67
C PHE A 51 1.13 -10.55 -8.33
N GLY A 52 0.73 -11.54 -9.14
CA GLY A 52 1.16 -12.94 -8.97
C GLY A 52 2.65 -13.17 -9.29
N LEU A 53 3.17 -12.51 -10.33
CA LEU A 53 4.60 -12.57 -10.66
C LEU A 53 5.47 -11.81 -9.64
N GLY A 54 4.97 -10.71 -9.07
CA GLY A 54 5.61 -10.00 -7.97
C GLY A 54 5.73 -10.86 -6.70
N TRP A 55 4.67 -11.62 -6.37
CA TRP A 55 4.67 -12.54 -5.22
C TRP A 55 5.68 -13.69 -5.40
N LEU A 56 5.73 -14.29 -6.59
CA LEU A 56 6.68 -15.37 -6.91
C LEU A 56 8.14 -14.87 -6.92
N HIS A 57 8.36 -13.61 -7.29
CA HIS A 57 9.69 -12.99 -7.24
C HIS A 57 10.14 -12.72 -5.79
N LEU A 58 9.22 -12.27 -4.93
CA LEU A 58 9.47 -12.08 -3.50
C LEU A 58 9.82 -13.40 -2.79
N GLU A 59 9.09 -14.47 -3.13
CA GLU A 59 9.31 -15.81 -2.58
C GLU A 59 10.68 -16.36 -2.99
N ARG A 60 11.09 -16.11 -4.25
CA ARG A 60 12.41 -16.49 -4.77
C ARG A 60 13.54 -15.71 -4.12
N GLN A 61 13.35 -14.44 -3.79
CA GLN A 61 14.33 -13.65 -3.04
C GLN A 61 14.45 -14.11 -1.59
N ASN A 62 13.34 -14.50 -0.96
CA ASN A 62 13.33 -15.03 0.41
C ASN A 62 14.06 -16.39 0.49
N GLU A 63 13.90 -17.24 -0.53
CA GLU A 63 14.64 -18.51 -0.66
C GLU A 63 16.16 -18.26 -0.81
N GLN A 64 16.56 -17.25 -1.59
CA GLN A 64 17.96 -16.85 -1.77
C GLN A 64 18.57 -16.32 -0.47
N LEU A 65 17.82 -15.53 0.31
CA LEU A 65 18.24 -15.04 1.62
C LEU A 65 18.46 -16.20 2.61
N ARG A 66 17.52 -17.17 2.67
CA ARG A 66 17.68 -18.37 3.51
C ARG A 66 18.89 -19.22 3.11
N GLN A 67 19.17 -19.34 1.81
CA GLN A 67 20.36 -20.05 1.33
C GLN A 67 21.64 -19.31 1.71
N PHE A 68 21.65 -17.98 1.67
CA PHE A 68 22.78 -17.16 2.08
C PHE A 68 23.01 -17.24 3.60
N GLU A 69 21.96 -17.18 4.42
CA GLU A 69 22.04 -17.39 5.87
C GLU A 69 22.58 -18.79 6.21
N ALA A 70 22.10 -19.84 5.53
CA ALA A 70 22.58 -21.19 5.72
C ALA A 70 24.06 -21.36 5.31
N GLN A 71 24.52 -20.62 4.29
CA GLN A 71 25.94 -20.59 3.90
C GLN A 71 26.80 -19.86 4.93
N GLN A 72 26.32 -18.73 5.48
CA GLN A 72 27.01 -18.01 6.55
C GLN A 72 27.12 -18.84 7.82
N LEU A 73 26.07 -19.58 8.19
CA LEU A 73 26.07 -20.44 9.37
C LEU A 73 27.07 -21.59 9.22
N ARG A 74 27.11 -22.22 8.04
CA ARG A 74 28.12 -23.25 7.73
C ARG A 74 29.54 -22.70 7.72
N ALA A 75 29.73 -21.50 7.15
CA ALA A 75 31.03 -20.82 7.17
C ALA A 75 31.48 -20.51 8.60
N ALA A 76 30.58 -20.03 9.45
CA ALA A 76 30.83 -19.77 10.86
C ALA A 76 31.17 -21.04 11.64
N GLU A 77 30.45 -22.14 11.39
CA GLU A 77 30.76 -23.46 11.99
C GLU A 77 32.13 -23.99 11.54
N THR A 78 32.47 -23.88 10.24
CA THR A 78 33.80 -24.28 9.76
C THR A 78 34.90 -23.39 10.31
N ASN A 79 34.68 -22.09 10.44
CA ASN A 79 35.64 -21.18 11.04
C ASN A 79 35.83 -21.49 12.52
N LYS A 80 34.74 -21.76 13.26
CA LYS A 80 34.80 -22.19 14.65
C LYS A 80 35.61 -23.47 14.82
N ALA A 81 35.38 -24.48 13.97
CA ALA A 81 36.16 -25.72 13.98
C ALA A 81 37.66 -25.48 13.65
N GLN A 82 37.96 -24.57 12.72
CA GLN A 82 39.33 -24.18 12.40
C GLN A 82 39.99 -23.42 13.55
N PHE A 83 39.27 -22.55 14.26
CA PHE A 83 39.78 -21.86 15.45
C PHE A 83 40.00 -22.80 16.63
N GLU A 84 39.12 -23.80 16.83
CA GLU A 84 39.32 -24.84 17.84
C GLU A 84 40.55 -25.69 17.52
N ALA A 85 40.75 -26.07 16.24
CA ALA A 85 41.93 -26.81 15.78
C ALA A 85 43.24 -25.99 15.87
N LEU A 86 43.18 -24.69 15.60
CA LEU A 86 44.29 -23.76 15.84
C LEU A 86 44.57 -23.63 17.34
N GLY A 87 43.52 -23.54 18.16
CA GLY A 87 43.64 -23.46 19.61
C GLY A 87 44.26 -24.71 20.23
N THR A 88 43.98 -25.89 19.69
CA THR A 88 44.65 -27.13 20.10
C THR A 88 46.10 -27.16 19.65
N THR A 89 46.41 -26.77 18.41
CA THR A 89 47.80 -26.75 17.93
C THR A 89 48.66 -25.70 18.64
N VAL A 90 48.09 -24.54 19.00
CA VAL A 90 48.78 -23.52 19.81
C VAL A 90 49.00 -24.03 21.24
N ARG A 91 48.05 -24.75 21.85
CA ARG A 91 48.24 -25.40 23.16
C ARG A 91 49.30 -26.49 23.12
N ASP A 92 49.34 -27.30 22.06
CA ASP A 92 50.34 -28.36 21.89
C ASP A 92 51.73 -27.77 21.62
N LEU A 93 51.83 -26.67 20.86
CA LEU A 93 53.06 -25.88 20.70
C LEU A 93 53.50 -25.25 22.03
N GLY A 94 52.55 -24.71 22.81
CA GLY A 94 52.82 -24.17 24.15
C GLY A 94 53.36 -25.24 25.10
N ALA A 95 52.72 -26.42 25.14
CA ALA A 95 53.19 -27.55 25.94
C ALA A 95 54.56 -28.08 25.47
N GLY A 96 54.83 -28.05 24.16
CA GLY A 96 56.14 -28.39 23.60
C GLY A 96 57.23 -27.38 23.96
N ILE A 97 56.91 -26.09 23.96
CA ILE A 97 57.81 -25.00 24.38
C ILE A 97 58.03 -25.05 25.89
N GLU A 98 57.02 -25.34 26.71
CA GLU A 98 57.16 -25.54 28.17
C GLU A 98 57.99 -26.79 28.50
N GLN A 99 57.83 -27.88 27.74
CA GLN A 99 58.69 -29.07 27.88
C GLN A 99 60.13 -28.80 27.45
N GLN A 100 60.36 -27.96 26.43
CA GLN A 100 61.70 -27.51 26.06
C GLN A 100 62.26 -26.51 27.09
N GLY A 101 61.43 -25.64 27.66
CA GLY A 101 61.80 -24.71 28.74
C GLY A 101 62.19 -25.44 30.02
N THR A 102 61.41 -26.44 30.44
CA THR A 102 61.74 -27.29 31.60
C THR A 102 62.95 -28.19 31.36
N LEU A 103 63.22 -28.61 30.12
CA LEU A 103 64.48 -29.29 29.77
C LEU A 103 65.69 -28.34 29.79
N VAL A 104 65.53 -27.08 29.38
CA VAL A 104 66.57 -26.04 29.47
C VAL A 104 66.83 -25.63 30.94
N GLU A 105 65.78 -25.47 31.74
CA GLU A 105 65.88 -25.17 33.18
C GLU A 105 66.46 -26.33 33.99
N ARG A 106 66.26 -27.59 33.56
CA ARG A 106 66.87 -28.77 34.21
C ARG A 106 68.33 -28.99 33.81
N VAL A 107 68.75 -28.49 32.63
CA VAL A 107 70.15 -28.52 32.16
C VAL A 107 70.95 -27.35 32.77
N ILE A 108 70.31 -26.23 33.09
CA ILE A 108 70.92 -25.11 33.83
C ILE A 108 70.65 -25.33 35.33
N GLY A 109 71.32 -26.34 35.89
CA GLY A 109 71.21 -26.75 37.30
C GLY A 109 71.74 -25.72 38.31
N THR A 110 71.07 -24.58 38.42
CA THR A 110 71.25 -23.63 39.53
C THR A 110 69.89 -23.05 39.87
N VAL A 111 69.25 -23.62 40.90
CA VAL A 111 68.18 -22.96 41.64
C VAL A 111 68.79 -21.71 42.28
N VAL A 112 68.78 -20.60 41.54
CA VAL A 112 68.89 -19.27 42.16
C VAL A 112 67.53 -19.06 42.82
N PRO A 113 67.44 -18.80 44.14
CA PRO A 113 66.20 -18.36 44.74
C PRO A 113 65.83 -17.04 44.08
N ILE A 114 64.92 -17.11 43.13
CA ILE A 114 64.41 -15.97 42.40
C ILE A 114 63.59 -15.16 43.42
N LYS A 115 64.24 -14.20 44.07
CA LYS A 115 63.54 -13.20 44.88
C LYS A 115 62.87 -12.24 43.90
N LEU A 116 61.55 -12.10 44.02
CA LEU A 116 60.82 -11.03 43.38
C LEU A 116 61.51 -9.70 43.73
N PRO A 117 61.68 -8.77 42.76
CA PRO A 117 62.23 -7.47 43.07
C PRO A 117 61.34 -6.79 44.11
N GLU A 118 61.85 -6.52 45.32
CA GLU A 118 61.04 -5.96 46.42
C GLU A 118 60.33 -4.65 46.02
N GLY A 119 60.93 -3.87 45.11
CA GLY A 119 60.32 -2.66 44.55
C GLY A 119 59.09 -2.94 43.68
N ALA A 120 59.03 -4.07 42.98
CA ALA A 120 57.90 -4.46 42.13
C ALA A 120 56.72 -4.95 42.96
N GLU A 121 56.97 -5.75 44.00
CA GLU A 121 55.92 -6.18 44.93
C GLU A 121 55.31 -5.00 45.67
N GLN A 122 56.14 -4.07 46.15
CA GLN A 122 55.67 -2.85 46.81
C GLN A 122 54.88 -1.94 45.86
N ALA A 123 55.30 -1.82 44.60
CA ALA A 123 54.58 -1.04 43.59
C ALA A 123 53.21 -1.66 43.27
N LEU A 124 53.15 -2.98 43.07
CA LEU A 124 51.89 -3.68 42.82
C LEU A 124 50.95 -3.62 44.04
N ALA A 125 51.47 -3.83 45.24
CA ALA A 125 50.70 -3.72 46.48
C ALA A 125 50.13 -2.31 46.70
N ARG A 126 50.82 -1.25 46.26
CA ARG A 126 50.29 0.12 46.30
C ARG A 126 49.13 0.32 45.32
N ILE A 127 49.24 -0.24 44.10
CA ILE A 127 48.17 -0.18 43.10
C ILE A 127 46.94 -0.96 43.60
N GLU A 128 47.14 -2.18 44.11
CA GLU A 128 46.05 -2.98 44.70
C GLU A 128 45.43 -2.29 45.92
N ALA A 129 46.23 -1.69 46.81
CA ALA A 129 45.73 -0.95 47.95
C ALA A 129 44.90 0.27 47.50
N ALA A 130 45.31 0.97 46.44
CA ALA A 130 44.53 2.06 45.85
C ALA A 130 43.20 1.55 45.27
N LEU A 131 43.23 0.41 44.55
CA LEU A 131 42.03 -0.22 44.01
C LEU A 131 41.05 -0.75 45.07
N VAL A 132 41.55 -1.13 46.26
CA VAL A 132 40.74 -1.62 47.39
C VAL A 132 40.23 -0.49 48.30
N GLN A 133 41.03 0.56 48.54
CA GLN A 133 40.68 1.67 49.44
C GLN A 133 39.68 2.64 48.83
N HIS A 134 39.77 2.86 47.52
CA HIS A 134 38.72 3.53 46.79
C HIS A 134 37.63 2.49 46.56
N ASP A 135 36.67 2.44 47.49
CA ASP A 135 35.37 1.82 47.22
C ASP A 135 34.99 2.25 45.80
N VAL A 136 34.85 1.27 44.92
CA VAL A 136 35.14 1.29 43.46
C VAL A 136 34.36 2.38 42.65
N LEU A 137 33.59 3.20 43.35
CA LEU A 137 32.73 4.29 42.91
C LEU A 137 33.36 5.67 42.70
N ILE A 138 34.49 6.00 43.34
CA ILE A 138 34.90 7.43 43.47
C ILE A 138 36.14 7.80 42.66
N ALA A 139 36.86 6.84 42.06
CA ALA A 139 38.07 7.14 41.31
C ALA A 139 37.76 8.11 40.14
N SER A 140 38.43 9.26 40.12
CA SER A 140 38.36 10.22 39.03
C SER A 140 38.87 9.59 37.71
N PRO A 141 38.39 10.05 36.53
CA PRO A 141 38.98 9.66 35.25
C PRO A 141 40.50 9.87 35.20
N GLU A 142 40.99 10.93 35.86
CA GLU A 142 42.41 11.26 35.94
C GLU A 142 43.18 10.27 36.84
N GLU A 143 42.57 9.87 37.97
CA GLU A 143 43.16 8.88 38.89
C GLU A 143 43.21 7.50 38.24
N THR A 144 42.16 7.12 37.52
CA THR A 144 42.08 5.85 36.77
C THR A 144 43.14 5.81 35.67
N ALA A 145 43.32 6.91 34.94
CA ALA A 145 44.38 7.04 33.94
C ALA A 145 45.79 6.98 34.57
N SER A 146 46.00 7.63 35.72
CA SER A 146 47.27 7.62 36.45
C SER A 146 47.64 6.21 36.93
N LEU A 147 46.68 5.48 37.52
CA LEU A 147 46.87 4.09 37.96
C LEU A 147 47.10 3.14 36.78
N THR A 148 46.41 3.35 35.65
CA THR A 148 46.64 2.59 34.42
C THR A 148 48.05 2.79 33.87
N ALA A 149 48.53 4.05 33.84
CA ALA A 149 49.89 4.36 33.41
C ALA A 149 50.94 3.78 34.37
N ALA A 150 50.69 3.82 35.68
CA ALA A 150 51.58 3.24 36.70
C ALA A 150 51.68 1.70 36.57
N LEU A 151 50.56 1.02 36.31
CA LEU A 151 50.53 -0.41 36.07
C LEU A 151 51.26 -0.78 34.76
N ALA A 152 51.04 -0.03 33.68
CA ALA A 152 51.74 -0.24 32.41
C ALA A 152 53.26 -0.08 32.56
N ALA A 153 53.71 1.01 33.21
CA ALA A 153 55.14 1.25 33.47
C ALA A 153 55.77 0.17 34.35
N LEU A 154 55.01 -0.36 35.33
CA LEU A 154 55.45 -1.49 36.14
C LEU A 154 55.63 -2.74 35.27
N VAL A 155 54.66 -3.08 34.43
CA VAL A 155 54.73 -4.27 33.56
C VAL A 155 55.88 -4.16 32.55
N GLU A 156 56.05 -3.00 31.90
CA GLU A 156 57.15 -2.76 30.96
C GLU A 156 58.54 -2.82 31.61
N GLY A 157 58.64 -2.41 32.87
CA GLY A 157 59.88 -2.46 33.66
C GLY A 157 60.25 -3.84 34.18
N LEU A 158 59.35 -4.83 34.07
CA LEU A 158 59.56 -6.18 34.59
C LEU A 158 60.11 -7.13 33.53
N PRO A 159 61.13 -7.96 33.85
CA PRO A 159 61.54 -9.09 33.02
C PRO A 159 60.37 -10.06 32.76
N VAL A 160 60.32 -10.66 31.57
CA VAL A 160 59.23 -11.56 31.13
C VAL A 160 58.94 -12.70 32.12
N TRP A 161 59.97 -13.26 32.75
CA TRP A 161 59.81 -14.32 33.76
C TRP A 161 59.20 -13.84 35.08
N VAL A 162 59.34 -12.55 35.43
CA VAL A 162 58.66 -11.97 36.60
C VAL A 162 57.19 -11.70 36.28
N GLN A 163 56.91 -11.32 35.04
CA GLN A 163 55.55 -11.07 34.59
C GLN A 163 54.68 -12.33 34.68
N SER A 164 55.22 -13.51 34.39
CA SER A 164 54.50 -14.78 34.53
C SER A 164 54.15 -15.11 35.99
N GLU A 165 55.06 -14.84 36.92
CA GLU A 165 54.82 -15.06 38.36
C GLU A 165 53.79 -14.07 38.94
N LEU A 166 53.83 -12.81 38.50
CA LEU A 166 52.91 -11.76 38.96
C LEU A 166 51.59 -11.71 38.17
N PHE A 167 51.46 -12.49 37.08
CA PHE A 167 50.31 -12.50 36.19
C PHE A 167 48.96 -12.69 36.91
N PRO A 168 48.82 -13.60 37.91
CA PRO A 168 47.56 -13.79 38.63
C PRO A 168 47.08 -12.55 39.40
N ARG A 169 47.97 -11.59 39.68
CA ARG A 169 47.67 -10.34 40.38
C ARG A 169 47.55 -9.15 39.43
N ILE A 170 48.43 -9.08 38.42
CA ILE A 170 48.41 -8.03 37.39
C ILE A 170 47.11 -8.07 36.60
N LEU A 171 46.62 -9.26 36.25
CA LEU A 171 45.49 -9.42 35.35
C LEU A 171 44.15 -8.95 35.98
N PRO A 172 43.81 -9.28 37.23
CA PRO A 172 42.69 -8.65 37.94
C PRO A 172 42.80 -7.13 38.10
N ALA A 173 44.00 -6.60 38.37
CA ALA A 173 44.20 -5.15 38.52
C ALA A 173 43.99 -4.41 37.19
N ARG A 174 44.51 -4.96 36.09
CA ARG A 174 44.29 -4.43 34.74
C ARG A 174 42.80 -4.44 34.38
N TRP A 175 42.13 -5.58 34.59
CA TRP A 175 40.70 -5.71 34.32
C TRP A 175 39.87 -4.68 35.10
N GLN A 176 40.20 -4.44 36.38
CA GLN A 176 39.52 -3.43 37.21
C GLN A 176 39.68 -2.01 36.66
N LEU A 177 40.88 -1.64 36.24
CA LEU A 177 41.14 -0.31 35.67
C LEU A 177 40.43 -0.11 34.33
N ASP A 178 40.43 -1.13 33.47
CA ASP A 178 39.69 -1.11 32.21
C ASP A 178 38.17 -1.01 32.45
N ALA A 179 37.64 -1.74 33.44
CA ALA A 179 36.24 -1.69 33.83
C ALA A 179 35.82 -0.29 34.35
N LEU A 180 36.67 0.33 35.18
CA LEU A 180 36.45 1.70 35.67
C LEU A 180 36.43 2.71 34.51
N ARG A 181 37.36 2.58 33.57
CA ARG A 181 37.40 3.44 32.38
C ARG A 181 36.14 3.31 31.53
N LEU A 182 35.62 2.10 31.35
CA LEU A 182 34.36 1.86 30.63
C LEU A 182 33.14 2.46 31.35
N LEU A 183 33.08 2.33 32.68
CA LEU A 183 32.02 2.96 33.49
C LEU A 183 32.11 4.49 33.49
N GLN A 184 33.28 5.08 33.28
CA GLN A 184 33.46 6.53 33.22
C GLN A 184 33.21 7.10 31.81
N ARG A 185 33.10 6.26 30.78
CA ARG A 185 32.89 6.71 29.41
C ARG A 185 31.55 7.44 29.30
N THR A 186 31.55 8.57 28.61
CA THR A 186 30.34 9.36 28.35
C THR A 186 29.40 8.60 27.42
N THR A 187 28.13 8.55 27.79
CA THR A 187 27.07 7.92 27.00
C THR A 187 26.74 8.79 25.78
N PRO A 188 26.85 8.27 24.55
CA PRO A 188 26.41 9.01 23.36
C PRO A 188 24.88 9.15 23.36
N GLU A 189 24.34 10.37 23.40
CA GLU A 189 22.90 10.62 23.65
C GLU A 189 21.97 10.33 22.46
N LYS A 190 22.48 10.29 21.22
CA LYS A 190 21.64 10.29 20.00
C LYS A 190 21.99 9.22 18.98
N ASP A 191 23.03 8.46 19.24
CA ASP A 191 23.55 7.47 18.31
C ASP A 191 23.30 6.07 18.88
N LEU A 192 22.22 5.44 18.39
CA LEU A 192 21.79 4.12 18.85
C LEU A 192 22.80 3.04 18.51
N ASP A 193 23.55 3.21 17.42
CA ASP A 193 24.58 2.26 16.99
C ASP A 193 25.79 2.40 17.92
N ALA A 194 26.23 3.62 18.21
CA ALA A 194 27.30 3.86 19.19
C ALA A 194 26.92 3.42 20.62
N LEU A 195 25.63 3.47 20.99
CA LEU A 195 25.15 2.91 22.26
C LEU A 195 25.18 1.38 22.25
N GLN A 196 24.82 0.75 21.13
CA GLN A 196 24.86 -0.70 20.97
C GLN A 196 26.31 -1.22 21.08
N ASP A 197 27.26 -0.54 20.42
CA ASP A 197 28.68 -0.87 20.51
C ASP A 197 29.20 -0.77 21.95
N LEU A 198 28.78 0.28 22.69
CA LEU A 198 29.14 0.45 24.10
C LEU A 198 28.53 -0.64 25.00
N ILE A 199 27.30 -1.07 24.72
CA ILE A 199 26.63 -2.17 25.44
C ILE A 199 27.41 -3.47 25.24
N GLU A 200 27.82 -3.77 24.00
CA GLU A 200 28.61 -4.95 23.66
C GLU A 200 29.98 -4.90 24.35
N GLU A 201 30.70 -3.77 24.28
CA GLU A 201 31.99 -3.58 24.95
C GLU A 201 31.89 -3.76 26.48
N LEU A 202 30.84 -3.23 27.11
CA LEU A 202 30.58 -3.41 28.55
C LEU A 202 30.27 -4.86 28.91
N ALA A 203 29.45 -5.54 28.11
CA ALA A 203 29.03 -6.92 28.34
C ALA A 203 30.21 -7.90 28.15
N GLU A 204 30.99 -7.74 27.09
CA GLU A 204 32.19 -8.53 26.83
C GLU A 204 33.23 -8.35 27.94
N HIS A 205 33.45 -7.12 28.40
CA HIS A 205 34.38 -6.86 29.49
C HIS A 205 33.91 -7.50 30.80
N ALA A 206 32.61 -7.48 31.08
CA ALA A 206 32.02 -8.14 32.24
C ALA A 206 32.13 -9.68 32.19
N LEU A 207 31.95 -10.28 31.00
CA LEU A 207 32.05 -11.72 30.77
C LEU A 207 33.48 -12.24 30.90
N ASN A 208 34.48 -11.45 30.46
CA ASN A 208 35.90 -11.78 30.51
C ASN A 208 36.55 -11.53 31.88
N ARG A 209 35.75 -11.52 32.96
CA ARG A 209 36.25 -11.24 34.31
C ARG A 209 37.19 -12.36 34.80
N PRO A 210 38.41 -12.01 35.26
CA PRO A 210 39.34 -12.99 35.80
C PRO A 210 39.04 -13.38 37.25
N GLN A 211 39.53 -14.56 37.64
CA GLN A 211 39.51 -14.99 39.04
C GLN A 211 40.35 -14.02 39.90
N GLY A 212 39.77 -13.53 40.99
CA GLY A 212 40.41 -12.53 41.87
C GLY A 212 39.99 -11.08 41.63
N ALA A 213 39.23 -10.79 40.55
CA ALA A 213 38.61 -9.48 40.37
C ALA A 213 37.31 -9.33 41.18
N PRO A 214 36.91 -8.10 41.59
CA PRO A 214 35.77 -7.88 42.48
C PRO A 214 34.44 -8.18 41.79
N ASP A 215 33.60 -9.02 42.42
CA ASP A 215 32.26 -9.34 41.91
C ASP A 215 31.38 -8.09 41.77
N ALA A 216 31.50 -7.13 42.70
CA ALA A 216 30.72 -5.90 42.71
C ALA A 216 30.93 -5.03 41.46
N LEU A 217 32.15 -5.02 40.90
CA LEU A 217 32.45 -4.25 39.69
C LEU A 217 31.87 -4.93 38.45
N GLY A 218 31.94 -6.26 38.38
CA GLY A 218 31.27 -7.04 37.33
C GLY A 218 29.76 -6.85 37.34
N ALA A 219 29.13 -6.89 38.52
CA ALA A 219 27.71 -6.64 38.67
C ALA A 219 27.29 -5.24 38.19
N ARG A 220 28.12 -4.22 38.41
CA ARG A 220 27.85 -2.86 37.92
C ARG A 220 28.00 -2.67 36.42
N LEU A 221 28.98 -3.34 35.81
CA LEU A 221 29.10 -3.34 34.35
C LEU A 221 27.82 -3.92 33.75
N LEU A 222 27.36 -5.06 34.26
CA LEU A 222 26.10 -5.68 33.84
C LEU A 222 24.88 -4.78 34.11
N GLU A 223 24.79 -4.14 35.28
CA GLU A 223 23.71 -3.20 35.58
C GLU A 223 23.67 -2.02 34.60
N ARG A 224 24.85 -1.49 34.23
CA ARG A 224 24.95 -0.42 33.23
C ARG A 224 24.58 -0.93 31.83
N THR A 225 25.03 -2.11 31.44
CA THR A 225 24.64 -2.77 30.19
C THR A 225 23.13 -2.91 30.11
N ASP A 226 22.49 -3.44 31.16
CA ASP A 226 21.03 -3.62 31.23
C ASP A 226 20.29 -2.29 31.14
N LYS A 227 20.80 -1.25 31.81
CA LYS A 227 20.21 0.10 31.77
C LYS A 227 20.26 0.67 30.35
N LEU A 228 21.43 0.64 29.71
CA LEU A 228 21.62 1.16 28.36
C LEU A 228 20.81 0.34 27.34
N ALA A 229 20.74 -0.98 27.49
CA ALA A 229 19.95 -1.84 26.62
C ALA A 229 18.46 -1.47 26.64
N ARG A 230 17.89 -1.19 27.82
CA ARG A 230 16.50 -0.71 27.93
C ARG A 230 16.31 0.67 27.30
N GLU A 231 17.27 1.58 27.48
CA GLU A 231 17.21 2.91 26.87
C GLU A 231 17.25 2.82 25.33
N VAL A 232 18.12 1.97 24.77
CA VAL A 232 18.20 1.72 23.32
C VAL A 232 16.91 1.09 22.79
N GLU A 233 16.36 0.10 23.48
CA GLU A 233 15.11 -0.56 23.07
C GLU A 233 13.94 0.43 23.06
N GLN A 234 13.78 1.24 24.11
CA GLN A 234 12.77 2.30 24.16
C GLN A 234 12.95 3.34 23.05
N ALA A 235 14.20 3.74 22.77
CA ALA A 235 14.47 4.70 21.71
C ALA A 235 14.19 4.12 20.32
N ARG A 236 14.51 2.84 20.07
CA ARG A 236 14.18 2.13 18.84
C ARG A 236 12.67 2.00 18.64
N GLU A 237 11.93 1.65 19.68
CA GLU A 237 10.47 1.59 19.64
C GLU A 237 9.86 2.96 19.31
N ALA A 238 10.35 4.03 19.95
CA ALA A 238 9.90 5.39 19.66
C ALA A 238 10.23 5.82 18.22
N GLN A 239 11.43 5.51 17.73
CA GLN A 239 11.81 5.80 16.34
C GLN A 239 10.94 5.02 15.35
N ALA A 240 10.74 3.72 15.56
CA ALA A 240 9.90 2.89 14.70
C ALA A 240 8.44 3.37 14.70
N ALA A 241 7.92 3.83 15.84
CA ALA A 241 6.58 4.41 15.92
C ALA A 241 6.45 5.71 15.12
N GLU A 242 7.45 6.59 15.17
CA GLU A 242 7.47 7.82 14.36
C GLU A 242 7.63 7.54 12.87
N GLU A 243 8.49 6.60 12.48
CA GLU A 243 8.63 6.16 11.09
C GLU A 243 7.32 5.55 10.56
N ALA A 244 6.63 4.74 11.36
CA ALA A 244 5.33 4.18 11.00
C ALA A 244 4.25 5.25 10.82
N LYS A 245 4.23 6.28 11.70
CA LYS A 245 3.33 7.43 11.54
C LYS A 245 3.62 8.20 10.25
N GLU A 246 4.89 8.43 9.94
CA GLU A 246 5.29 9.17 8.74
C GLU A 246 4.95 8.39 7.46
N ALA A 247 5.22 7.08 7.43
CA ALA A 247 4.83 6.21 6.33
C ALA A 247 3.30 6.21 6.10
N LEU A 248 2.52 6.20 7.19
CA LEU A 248 1.07 6.32 7.11
C LEU A 248 0.63 7.68 6.54
N ARG A 249 1.22 8.79 6.99
CA ARG A 249 0.94 10.14 6.44
C ARG A 249 1.19 10.19 4.94
N GLN A 250 2.33 9.68 4.49
CA GLN A 250 2.69 9.65 3.07
C GLN A 250 1.73 8.81 2.23
N ARG A 251 1.33 7.63 2.75
CA ARG A 251 0.35 6.76 2.11
C ARG A 251 -1.01 7.47 1.96
N LEU A 252 -1.52 8.09 3.03
CA LEU A 252 -2.78 8.82 3.01
C LEU A 252 -2.72 10.02 2.06
N ALA A 253 -1.62 10.78 2.06
CA ALA A 253 -1.42 11.90 1.15
C ALA A 253 -1.46 11.46 -0.33
N THR A 254 -0.87 10.31 -0.64
CA THR A 254 -0.86 9.74 -2.00
C THR A 254 -2.26 9.29 -2.42
N GLN A 255 -2.99 8.64 -1.50
CA GLN A 255 -4.38 8.22 -1.75
C GLN A 255 -5.31 9.43 -1.95
N ILE A 256 -5.16 10.49 -1.15
CA ILE A 256 -5.88 11.75 -1.32
C ILE A 256 -5.60 12.36 -2.71
N ALA A 257 -4.33 12.41 -3.13
CA ALA A 257 -3.97 12.95 -4.44
C ALA A 257 -4.57 12.12 -5.59
N ALA A 258 -4.63 10.80 -5.48
CA ALA A 258 -5.28 9.94 -6.46
C ALA A 258 -6.80 10.22 -6.55
N LEU A 259 -7.47 10.38 -5.40
CA LEU A 259 -8.90 10.71 -5.40
C LEU A 259 -9.20 12.12 -5.91
N GLU A 260 -8.31 13.09 -5.68
CA GLU A 260 -8.43 14.42 -6.28
C GLU A 260 -8.33 14.36 -7.81
N GLN A 261 -7.47 13.48 -8.35
CA GLN A 261 -7.41 13.22 -9.79
C GLN A 261 -8.69 12.56 -10.31
N ASP A 262 -9.19 11.52 -9.64
CA ASP A 262 -10.45 10.86 -10.01
C ASP A 262 -11.64 11.83 -9.95
N ALA A 263 -11.68 12.69 -8.94
CA ALA A 263 -12.68 13.74 -8.81
C ALA A 263 -12.62 14.74 -9.98
N SER A 264 -11.43 15.05 -10.49
CA SER A 264 -11.29 15.89 -11.68
C SER A 264 -11.78 15.20 -12.96
N LEU A 265 -11.58 13.88 -13.07
CA LEU A 265 -12.11 13.08 -14.18
C LEU A 265 -13.62 13.01 -14.15
N PHE A 266 -14.21 12.86 -12.96
CA PHE A 266 -15.67 12.84 -12.77
C PHE A 266 -16.36 14.06 -13.37
N GLU A 267 -15.82 15.26 -13.18
CA GLU A 267 -16.43 16.48 -13.73
C GLU A 267 -16.33 16.56 -15.27
N ARG A 268 -15.38 15.83 -15.88
CA ARG A 268 -15.17 15.79 -17.33
C ARG A 268 -15.92 14.66 -18.04
N LEU A 269 -16.41 13.66 -17.30
CA LEU A 269 -17.14 12.54 -17.88
C LEU A 269 -18.51 12.97 -18.41
N ALA A 270 -18.74 12.67 -19.69
CA ALA A 270 -20.01 12.89 -20.37
C ALA A 270 -20.97 11.70 -20.25
N ASP A 271 -20.44 10.48 -20.18
CA ASP A 271 -21.24 9.26 -20.06
C ASP A 271 -21.86 9.15 -18.66
N PRO A 272 -23.20 9.11 -18.54
CA PRO A 272 -23.90 9.10 -17.26
C PRO A 272 -23.67 7.80 -16.46
N GLU A 273 -23.55 6.64 -17.11
CA GLU A 273 -23.29 5.37 -16.43
C GLU A 273 -21.89 5.33 -15.86
N LEU A 274 -20.89 5.74 -16.65
CA LEU A 274 -19.51 5.82 -16.19
C LEU A 274 -19.35 6.87 -15.09
N LYS A 275 -20.05 8.01 -15.21
CA LYS A 275 -20.06 9.05 -14.19
C LYS A 275 -20.67 8.55 -12.88
N ALA A 276 -21.77 7.80 -12.94
CA ALA A 276 -22.38 7.19 -11.76
C ALA A 276 -21.45 6.17 -11.08
N ARG A 277 -20.82 5.29 -11.87
CA ARG A 277 -19.85 4.31 -11.34
C ARG A 277 -18.67 5.01 -10.68
N LEU A 278 -18.04 5.98 -11.34
CA LEU A 278 -16.91 6.72 -10.79
C LEU A 278 -17.30 7.49 -9.53
N GLY A 279 -18.47 8.13 -9.52
CA GLY A 279 -19.00 8.81 -8.33
C GLY A 279 -19.12 7.87 -7.12
N SER A 280 -19.62 6.65 -7.33
CA SER A 280 -19.71 5.62 -6.29
C SER A 280 -18.33 5.15 -5.79
N VAL A 281 -17.37 4.98 -6.71
CA VAL A 281 -15.99 4.57 -6.37
C VAL A 281 -15.31 5.65 -5.52
N ILE A 282 -15.36 6.91 -5.97
CA ILE A 282 -14.79 8.04 -5.23
C ILE A 282 -15.44 8.14 -3.84
N HIS A 283 -16.76 8.01 -3.74
CA HIS A 283 -17.45 8.08 -2.46
C HIS A 283 -17.01 6.98 -1.49
N THR A 284 -16.96 5.73 -1.96
CA THR A 284 -16.54 4.58 -1.13
C THR A 284 -15.09 4.73 -0.67
N ALA A 285 -14.17 5.04 -1.60
CA ALA A 285 -12.77 5.24 -1.28
C ALA A 285 -12.54 6.40 -0.31
N THR A 286 -13.38 7.44 -0.38
CA THR A 286 -13.29 8.57 0.56
C THR A 286 -13.81 8.20 1.96
N LEU A 287 -14.83 7.35 2.06
CA LEU A 287 -15.28 6.79 3.34
C LEU A 287 -14.18 5.92 3.98
N ASP A 288 -13.54 5.07 3.18
CA ASP A 288 -12.43 4.23 3.65
C ASP A 288 -11.26 5.07 4.16
N LEU A 289 -10.91 6.15 3.44
CA LEU A 289 -9.91 7.12 3.89
C LEU A 289 -10.29 7.79 5.21
N ARG A 290 -11.56 8.16 5.36
CA ARG A 290 -12.04 8.80 6.59
C ARG A 290 -11.97 7.85 7.78
N ILE A 291 -12.32 6.57 7.57
CA ILE A 291 -12.17 5.53 8.59
C ILE A 291 -10.69 5.35 8.95
N ALA A 292 -9.80 5.26 7.96
CA ALA A 292 -8.35 5.13 8.18
C ALA A 292 -7.77 6.33 8.95
N ALA A 293 -8.19 7.55 8.60
CA ALA A 293 -7.77 8.78 9.29
C ALA A 293 -8.31 8.89 10.73
N HIS A 294 -9.49 8.32 11.02
CA HIS A 294 -10.02 8.26 12.39
C HIS A 294 -9.38 7.14 13.23
N ALA A 295 -9.07 5.99 12.64
CA ALA A 295 -8.42 4.87 13.34
C ALA A 295 -6.99 5.22 13.79
N HIS A 296 -6.34 6.13 13.06
CA HIS A 296 -5.01 6.62 13.36
C HIS A 296 -5.04 8.15 13.42
N PRO A 297 -5.35 8.75 14.59
CA PRO A 297 -5.38 10.20 14.73
C PRO A 297 -3.99 10.73 14.42
N LEU A 298 -3.85 11.28 13.22
CA LEU A 298 -2.66 12.00 12.81
C LEU A 298 -2.78 13.42 13.36
N ASP A 299 -1.71 13.94 13.96
CA ASP A 299 -1.60 15.35 14.37
C ASP A 299 -1.50 16.32 13.17
N ASP A 300 -2.04 15.92 12.01
CA ASP A 300 -2.05 16.69 10.77
C ASP A 300 -3.47 17.19 10.48
N ALA A 301 -3.77 18.37 11.03
CA ALA A 301 -5.03 19.06 10.82
C ALA A 301 -5.31 19.38 9.33
N ALA A 302 -4.27 19.59 8.51
CA ALA A 302 -4.45 19.89 7.09
C ALA A 302 -4.91 18.64 6.33
N LEU A 303 -4.30 17.48 6.63
CA LEU A 303 -4.70 16.21 6.03
C LEU A 303 -6.14 15.83 6.44
N ALA A 304 -6.49 15.99 7.73
CA ALA A 304 -7.84 15.75 8.22
C ALA A 304 -8.88 16.65 7.52
N GLN A 305 -8.60 17.94 7.35
CA GLN A 305 -9.48 18.87 6.64
C GLN A 305 -9.65 18.48 5.16
N ARG A 306 -8.58 18.05 4.49
CA ARG A 306 -8.65 17.58 3.10
C ARG A 306 -9.54 16.34 2.95
N VAL A 307 -9.43 15.38 3.87
CA VAL A 307 -10.28 14.18 3.87
C VAL A 307 -11.76 14.53 4.04
N GLU A 308 -12.09 15.40 5.00
CA GLU A 308 -13.48 15.84 5.19
C GLU A 308 -14.02 16.65 4.01
N ALA A 309 -13.20 17.52 3.41
CA ALA A 309 -13.59 18.26 2.21
C ALA A 309 -13.86 17.32 1.02
N LEU A 310 -13.02 16.31 0.83
CA LEU A 310 -13.25 15.27 -0.18
C LEU A 310 -14.53 14.49 0.10
N ALA A 311 -14.79 14.14 1.37
CA ALA A 311 -15.98 13.37 1.75
C ALA A 311 -17.27 14.15 1.45
N ALA A 312 -17.32 15.42 1.83
CA ALA A 312 -18.44 16.31 1.53
C ALA A 312 -18.66 16.44 0.01
N ALA A 313 -17.59 16.68 -0.75
CA ALA A 313 -17.67 16.83 -2.19
C ALA A 313 -18.07 15.52 -2.90
N ALA A 314 -17.62 14.36 -2.40
CA ALA A 314 -17.99 13.05 -2.93
C ALA A 314 -19.48 12.74 -2.69
N ALA A 315 -20.01 13.05 -1.49
CA ALA A 315 -21.42 12.92 -1.19
C ALA A 315 -22.29 13.81 -2.12
N GLU A 316 -21.87 15.07 -2.31
CA GLU A 316 -22.57 15.99 -3.22
C GLU A 316 -22.58 15.47 -4.67
N ARG A 317 -21.48 14.89 -5.15
CA ARG A 317 -21.41 14.29 -6.51
C ARG A 317 -22.38 13.14 -6.69
N VAL A 318 -22.49 12.24 -5.71
CA VAL A 318 -23.44 11.12 -5.75
C VAL A 318 -24.88 11.64 -5.78
N GLU A 319 -25.21 12.64 -4.97
CA GLU A 319 -26.54 13.23 -4.96
C GLU A 319 -26.86 13.96 -6.27
N ARG A 320 -25.89 14.66 -6.89
CA ARG A 320 -26.06 15.26 -8.23
C ARG A 320 -26.41 14.20 -9.28
N VAL A 321 -25.65 13.10 -9.33
CA VAL A 321 -25.92 12.01 -10.28
C VAL A 321 -27.29 11.38 -10.05
N ARG A 322 -27.68 11.15 -8.79
CA ARG A 322 -29.00 10.61 -8.46
C ARG A 322 -30.12 11.57 -8.89
N ALA A 323 -29.95 12.86 -8.65
CA ALA A 323 -30.92 13.88 -9.04
C ALA A 323 -31.08 13.97 -10.57
N ASP A 324 -29.98 13.90 -11.32
CA ASP A 324 -30.02 13.94 -12.78
C ASP A 324 -30.66 12.67 -13.36
N ALA A 325 -30.31 11.49 -12.83
CA ALA A 325 -30.96 10.22 -13.22
C ALA A 325 -32.47 10.23 -12.92
N ALA A 326 -32.89 10.76 -11.76
CA ALA A 326 -34.30 10.87 -11.40
C ALA A 326 -35.06 11.83 -12.33
N ARG A 327 -34.43 12.95 -12.75
CA ARG A 327 -35.03 13.89 -13.71
C ARG A 327 -35.20 13.25 -15.08
N GLU A 328 -34.20 12.52 -15.55
CA GLU A 328 -34.26 11.81 -16.83
C GLU A 328 -35.35 10.73 -16.81
N GLN A 329 -35.40 9.91 -15.76
CA GLN A 329 -36.46 8.93 -15.57
C GLN A 329 -37.86 9.57 -15.55
N GLN A 330 -38.02 10.71 -14.87
CA GLN A 330 -39.27 11.46 -14.84
C GLN A 330 -39.63 12.04 -16.21
N ALA A 331 -38.65 12.47 -17.01
CA ALA A 331 -38.87 12.95 -18.37
C ALA A 331 -39.32 11.79 -19.29
N SER A 332 -38.64 10.64 -19.23
CA SER A 332 -38.99 9.43 -20.00
C SER A 332 -40.38 8.91 -19.62
N SER A 333 -40.71 8.89 -18.33
CA SER A 333 -42.06 8.53 -17.88
C SER A 333 -43.12 9.49 -18.43
N ARG A 334 -42.89 10.81 -18.38
CA ARG A 334 -43.81 11.80 -18.96
C ARG A 334 -43.98 11.62 -20.47
N LYS A 335 -42.89 11.37 -21.21
CA LYS A 335 -42.95 11.07 -22.66
C LYS A 335 -43.82 9.83 -22.92
N TYR A 336 -43.67 8.79 -22.10
CA TYR A 336 -44.49 7.58 -22.17
C TYR A 336 -45.97 7.85 -21.88
N GLN A 337 -46.30 8.62 -20.84
CA GLN A 337 -47.69 8.98 -20.54
C GLN A 337 -48.36 9.71 -21.72
N LEU A 338 -47.67 10.68 -22.32
CA LEU A 338 -48.20 11.45 -23.45
C LEU A 338 -48.41 10.57 -24.67
N TRP A 339 -47.44 9.72 -25.00
CA TRP A 339 -47.57 8.76 -26.09
C TRP A 339 -48.72 7.78 -25.86
N ALA A 340 -48.85 7.23 -24.64
CA ALA A 340 -49.93 6.32 -24.29
C ALA A 340 -51.30 7.00 -24.38
N LEU A 341 -51.43 8.24 -23.91
CA LEU A 341 -52.65 9.04 -24.07
C LEU A 341 -53.02 9.26 -25.53
N GLU A 342 -52.03 9.53 -26.39
CA GLU A 342 -52.25 9.66 -27.84
C GLU A 342 -52.79 8.36 -28.44
N GLN A 343 -52.21 7.21 -28.08
CA GLN A 343 -52.70 5.90 -28.54
C GLN A 343 -54.12 5.62 -28.02
N ILE A 344 -54.39 5.90 -26.74
CA ILE A 344 -55.72 5.69 -26.14
C ILE A 344 -56.78 6.53 -26.85
N ASN A 345 -56.48 7.80 -27.10
CA ASN A 345 -57.41 8.74 -27.75
C ASN A 345 -57.62 8.44 -29.24
N SER A 346 -56.69 7.74 -29.89
CA SER A 346 -56.81 7.35 -31.30
C SER A 346 -57.87 6.27 -31.55
N VAL A 347 -58.34 5.56 -30.51
CA VAL A 347 -59.36 4.51 -30.66
C VAL A 347 -60.78 5.11 -30.69
N ALA A 348 -61.27 5.30 -31.92
CA ALA A 348 -62.61 5.82 -32.19
C ALA A 348 -63.73 4.93 -31.63
N LYS A 349 -64.89 5.53 -31.33
CA LYS A 349 -66.09 4.76 -30.93
C LYS A 349 -66.60 3.94 -32.11
N ARG A 350 -67.10 2.73 -31.86
CA ARG A 350 -67.77 1.88 -32.86
C ARG A 350 -68.75 2.67 -33.74
N LYS A 351 -69.67 3.43 -33.11
CA LYS A 351 -70.67 4.26 -33.80
C LYS A 351 -70.05 5.27 -34.77
N ALA A 352 -68.92 5.89 -34.42
CA ALA A 352 -68.25 6.87 -35.29
C ALA A 352 -67.59 6.19 -36.50
N ILE A 353 -67.06 4.97 -36.33
CA ILE A 353 -66.51 4.16 -37.42
C ILE A 353 -67.65 3.70 -38.34
N GLU A 354 -68.74 3.18 -37.78
CA GLU A 354 -69.95 2.77 -38.51
C GLU A 354 -70.55 3.93 -39.33
N GLU A 355 -70.72 5.10 -38.73
CA GLU A 355 -71.21 6.30 -39.43
C GLU A 355 -70.31 6.69 -40.61
N THR A 356 -68.99 6.57 -40.45
CA THR A 356 -68.03 6.85 -41.53
C THR A 356 -68.14 5.82 -42.67
N LYS A 357 -68.25 4.53 -42.34
CA LYS A 357 -68.41 3.46 -43.34
C LYS A 357 -69.75 3.52 -44.06
N LEU A 358 -70.82 3.85 -43.34
CA LEU A 358 -72.15 4.02 -43.92
C LEU A 358 -72.20 5.25 -44.83
N ALA A 359 -71.55 6.36 -44.46
CA ALA A 359 -71.41 7.53 -45.33
C ALA A 359 -70.62 7.23 -46.62
N GLU A 360 -69.58 6.39 -46.53
CA GLU A 360 -68.82 5.93 -47.70
C GLU A 360 -69.70 5.13 -48.66
N ILE A 361 -70.60 4.28 -48.14
CA ILE A 361 -71.58 3.53 -48.94
C ILE A 361 -72.63 4.45 -49.54
N ASP A 362 -73.23 5.34 -48.75
CA ASP A 362 -74.24 6.30 -49.23
C ASP A 362 -73.68 7.22 -50.33
N SER A 363 -72.36 7.47 -50.35
CA SER A 363 -71.67 8.20 -51.43
C SER A 363 -71.43 7.38 -52.71
N ARG A 364 -71.49 6.05 -52.63
CA ARG A 364 -71.20 5.10 -53.73
C ARG A 364 -72.45 4.45 -54.32
N VAL A 365 -73.56 4.42 -53.60
CA VAL A 365 -74.77 3.67 -53.99
C VAL A 365 -75.73 4.53 -54.81
N ASP A 366 -75.74 4.27 -56.11
CA ASP A 366 -76.72 4.78 -57.07
C ASP A 366 -78.02 3.95 -56.97
N ARG A 367 -78.98 4.45 -56.17
CA ARG A 367 -80.45 4.18 -56.08
C ARG A 367 -81.07 2.78 -56.25
N ASN A 368 -80.36 1.69 -56.59
CA ASN A 368 -81.00 0.44 -57.04
C ASN A 368 -80.48 -0.89 -56.43
N ASN A 369 -79.78 -0.90 -55.28
CA ASN A 369 -79.37 -2.15 -54.59
C ASN A 369 -80.10 -2.31 -53.24
N PRO A 370 -80.54 -3.52 -52.80
CA PRO A 370 -81.26 -3.69 -51.56
C PRO A 370 -80.30 -3.45 -50.38
N LEU A 371 -80.58 -2.37 -49.66
CA LEU A 371 -79.82 -1.74 -48.56
C LEU A 371 -79.38 -2.65 -47.40
N GLY A 372 -79.69 -3.95 -47.39
CA GLY A 372 -79.42 -4.86 -46.27
C GLY A 372 -78.00 -5.42 -46.23
N ALA A 373 -77.53 -5.99 -47.35
CA ALA A 373 -76.26 -6.72 -47.37
C ALA A 373 -75.04 -5.78 -47.28
N GLU A 374 -75.00 -4.72 -48.07
CA GLU A 374 -73.87 -3.76 -48.04
C GLU A 374 -73.76 -3.02 -46.70
N ARG A 375 -74.90 -2.75 -46.04
CA ARG A 375 -74.90 -2.16 -44.69
C ARG A 375 -74.38 -3.13 -43.64
N GLN A 376 -74.77 -4.40 -43.73
CA GLN A 376 -74.25 -5.45 -42.85
C GLN A 376 -72.74 -5.61 -43.02
N ASP A 377 -72.25 -5.65 -44.26
CA ASP A 377 -70.81 -5.69 -44.55
C ASP A 377 -70.07 -4.45 -44.01
N ALA A 378 -70.69 -3.26 -44.04
CA ALA A 378 -70.08 -2.05 -43.47
C ALA A 378 -69.94 -2.12 -41.95
N ILE A 379 -70.95 -2.69 -41.27
CA ILE A 379 -70.93 -2.89 -39.83
C ILE A 379 -69.83 -3.90 -39.46
N GLU A 380 -69.72 -5.00 -40.19
CA GLU A 380 -68.68 -6.01 -39.96
C GLU A 380 -67.28 -5.42 -40.17
N ARG A 381 -67.06 -4.63 -41.23
CA ARG A 381 -65.78 -3.93 -41.44
C ARG A 381 -65.48 -2.89 -40.35
N ALA A 382 -66.49 -2.21 -39.82
CA ALA A 382 -66.31 -1.25 -38.73
C ALA A 382 -65.91 -1.96 -37.43
N GLU A 383 -66.45 -3.15 -37.17
CA GLU A 383 -66.08 -3.99 -36.05
C GLU A 383 -64.65 -4.56 -36.20
N ASP A 384 -64.26 -5.01 -37.39
CA ASP A 384 -62.90 -5.49 -37.68
C ASP A 384 -61.85 -4.37 -37.53
N GLU A 385 -62.18 -3.16 -38.00
CA GLU A 385 -61.34 -1.98 -37.83
C GLU A 385 -61.19 -1.60 -36.35
N LEU A 386 -62.26 -1.75 -35.55
CA LEU A 386 -62.21 -1.53 -34.11
C LEU A 386 -61.33 -2.58 -33.40
N ILE A 387 -61.47 -3.87 -33.73
CA ILE A 387 -60.62 -4.94 -33.18
C ILE A 387 -59.15 -4.64 -33.47
N ARG A 388 -58.83 -4.31 -34.73
CA ARG A 388 -57.49 -3.95 -35.14
C ARG A 388 -56.95 -2.74 -34.37
N ALA A 389 -57.76 -1.69 -34.23
CA ALA A 389 -57.37 -0.50 -33.46
C ALA A 389 -57.12 -0.82 -31.98
N LEU A 390 -57.94 -1.67 -31.35
CA LEU A 390 -57.75 -2.10 -29.97
C LEU A 390 -56.42 -2.85 -29.79
N ILE A 391 -56.11 -3.78 -30.70
CA ILE A 391 -54.87 -4.57 -30.63
C ILE A 391 -53.66 -3.69 -30.94
N GLU A 392 -53.65 -2.96 -32.06
CA GLU A 392 -52.48 -2.20 -32.51
C GLU A 392 -52.17 -0.99 -31.61
N ARG A 393 -53.18 -0.40 -30.97
CA ARG A 393 -53.03 0.86 -30.21
C ARG A 393 -53.03 0.67 -28.70
N LEU A 394 -53.93 -0.16 -28.16
CA LEU A 394 -54.04 -0.35 -26.71
C LEU A 394 -53.23 -1.54 -26.21
N ALA A 395 -53.17 -2.63 -26.97
CA ALA A 395 -52.45 -3.83 -26.51
C ALA A 395 -50.93 -3.62 -26.40
N VAL A 396 -50.36 -2.67 -27.13
CA VAL A 396 -48.93 -2.32 -27.04
C VAL A 396 -48.58 -1.49 -25.81
N ILE A 397 -49.57 -0.97 -25.08
CA ILE A 397 -49.35 -0.17 -23.88
C ILE A 397 -49.09 -1.09 -22.68
N ASP A 398 -48.02 -0.83 -21.94
CA ASP A 398 -47.78 -1.42 -20.63
C ASP A 398 -48.51 -0.61 -19.55
N THR A 399 -49.60 -1.17 -19.04
CA THR A 399 -50.42 -0.52 -18.02
C THR A 399 -49.70 -0.35 -16.69
N ARG A 400 -48.59 -1.07 -16.45
CA ARG A 400 -47.79 -0.94 -15.21
C ARG A 400 -46.98 0.34 -15.17
N LEU A 401 -46.74 0.95 -16.33
CA LEU A 401 -45.98 2.18 -16.47
C LEU A 401 -46.88 3.41 -16.50
N LEU A 402 -48.20 3.24 -16.53
CA LEU A 402 -49.16 4.34 -16.55
C LEU A 402 -49.35 4.94 -15.16
N ASP A 403 -49.48 6.26 -15.10
CA ASP A 403 -49.98 6.94 -13.92
C ASP A 403 -51.47 6.61 -13.69
N ASP A 404 -51.95 6.73 -12.46
CA ASP A 404 -53.29 6.29 -12.06
C ASP A 404 -54.40 6.89 -12.95
N ALA A 405 -54.31 8.18 -13.25
CA ALA A 405 -55.30 8.88 -14.09
C ALA A 405 -55.30 8.36 -15.53
N VAL A 406 -54.12 8.11 -16.11
CA VAL A 406 -53.98 7.59 -17.47
C VAL A 406 -54.43 6.13 -17.53
N GLY A 407 -54.12 5.35 -16.49
CA GLY A 407 -54.56 3.96 -16.34
C GLY A 407 -56.08 3.83 -16.21
N GLU A 408 -56.74 4.73 -15.46
CA GLU A 408 -58.20 4.81 -15.41
C GLU A 408 -58.81 5.16 -16.77
N TRP A 409 -58.24 6.15 -17.47
CA TRP A 409 -58.70 6.52 -18.80
C TRP A 409 -58.56 5.36 -19.80
N HIS A 410 -57.41 4.68 -19.80
CA HIS A 410 -57.18 3.47 -20.58
C HIS A 410 -58.27 2.40 -20.31
N ARG A 411 -58.51 2.07 -19.05
CA ARG A 411 -59.52 1.06 -18.66
C ARG A 411 -60.92 1.45 -19.11
N ARG A 412 -61.28 2.73 -19.00
CA ARG A 412 -62.58 3.24 -19.43
C ARG A 412 -62.76 3.13 -20.94
N VAL A 413 -61.77 3.59 -21.72
CA VAL A 413 -61.82 3.51 -23.19
C VAL A 413 -61.84 2.04 -23.62
N PHE A 414 -60.98 1.20 -23.06
CA PHE A 414 -60.97 -0.23 -23.35
C PHE A 414 -62.34 -0.86 -23.07
N SER A 415 -62.91 -0.67 -21.88
CA SER A 415 -64.19 -1.28 -21.50
C SER A 415 -65.36 -0.82 -22.38
N ASP A 416 -65.42 0.48 -22.72
CA ASP A 416 -66.45 1.07 -23.57
C ASP A 416 -66.36 0.53 -25.02
N ARG A 417 -65.16 0.35 -25.55
CA ARG A 417 -64.93 -0.17 -26.91
C ARG A 417 -65.09 -1.68 -27.00
N PHE A 418 -64.46 -2.40 -26.08
CA PHE A 418 -64.51 -3.86 -26.00
C PHE A 418 -65.93 -4.36 -25.73
N GLY A 419 -66.66 -3.70 -24.83
CA GLY A 419 -68.06 -4.06 -24.53
C GLY A 419 -69.03 -3.79 -25.68
N SER A 420 -68.61 -3.08 -26.73
CA SER A 420 -69.42 -2.86 -27.93
C SER A 420 -69.28 -3.96 -28.99
N LEU A 421 -68.42 -4.95 -28.77
CA LEU A 421 -68.18 -6.10 -29.66
C LEU A 421 -68.96 -7.33 -29.18
N ASP A 422 -69.22 -8.27 -30.09
CA ASP A 422 -69.77 -9.60 -29.76
C ASP A 422 -68.72 -10.52 -29.08
N GLU A 423 -69.18 -11.65 -28.55
CA GLU A 423 -68.32 -12.57 -27.78
C GLU A 423 -67.17 -13.17 -28.60
N THR A 424 -67.40 -13.47 -29.89
CA THR A 424 -66.40 -14.05 -30.79
C THR A 424 -65.26 -13.04 -31.04
N ARG A 425 -65.61 -11.79 -31.32
CA ARG A 425 -64.67 -10.70 -31.58
C ARG A 425 -63.96 -10.25 -30.31
N GLN A 426 -64.65 -10.31 -29.16
CA GLN A 426 -64.03 -10.09 -27.86
C GLN A 426 -62.90 -11.10 -27.60
N ALA A 427 -63.11 -12.39 -27.92
CA ALA A 427 -62.08 -13.41 -27.79
C ALA A 427 -60.86 -13.12 -28.68
N GLU A 428 -61.06 -12.62 -29.90
CA GLU A 428 -59.98 -12.20 -30.80
C GLU A 428 -59.15 -11.04 -30.24
N VAL A 429 -59.81 -10.02 -29.67
CA VAL A 429 -59.10 -8.91 -29.00
C VAL A 429 -58.28 -9.43 -27.82
N VAL A 430 -58.85 -10.31 -26.97
CA VAL A 430 -58.12 -10.88 -25.83
C VAL A 430 -56.89 -11.67 -26.29
N GLN A 431 -57.01 -12.46 -27.35
CA GLN A 431 -55.89 -13.19 -27.94
C GLN A 431 -54.84 -12.24 -28.51
N GLY A 432 -55.26 -11.17 -29.18
CA GLY A 432 -54.37 -10.11 -29.65
C GLY A 432 -53.62 -9.43 -28.50
N PHE A 433 -54.29 -9.17 -27.37
CA PHE A 433 -53.66 -8.61 -26.17
C PHE A 433 -52.64 -9.54 -25.53
N ALA A 434 -52.89 -10.85 -25.54
CA ALA A 434 -51.96 -11.85 -25.02
C ALA A 434 -50.68 -11.95 -25.86
N ASN A 435 -50.79 -11.70 -27.17
CA ASN A 435 -49.67 -11.82 -28.12
C ASN A 435 -48.95 -10.50 -28.43
N ALA A 436 -49.47 -9.37 -27.95
CA ALA A 436 -48.88 -8.06 -28.22
C ALA A 436 -47.63 -7.80 -27.38
N THR A 437 -46.54 -7.41 -28.05
CA THR A 437 -45.32 -6.91 -27.38
C THR A 437 -45.58 -5.53 -26.81
N LYS A 438 -45.37 -5.37 -25.50
CA LYS A 438 -45.52 -4.09 -24.81
C LYS A 438 -44.34 -3.18 -25.15
N ARG A 439 -44.62 -1.90 -25.43
CA ARG A 439 -43.59 -0.89 -25.64
C ARG A 439 -43.06 -0.34 -24.33
N THR A 440 -41.75 -0.15 -24.28
CA THR A 440 -41.05 0.52 -23.17
C THR A 440 -40.87 2.02 -23.47
N PRO A 441 -40.53 2.86 -22.47
CA PRO A 441 -40.20 4.26 -22.68
C PRO A 441 -39.00 4.50 -23.61
N GLU A 442 -38.10 3.52 -23.70
CA GLU A 442 -36.90 3.55 -24.55
C GLU A 442 -37.24 3.31 -26.03
N ASP A 443 -38.33 2.57 -26.32
CA ASP A 443 -38.80 2.24 -27.68
C ASP A 443 -39.75 3.30 -28.29
N LEU A 444 -39.86 4.46 -27.65
CA LEU A 444 -40.73 5.55 -28.11
C LEU A 444 -40.05 6.36 -29.23
N PRO A 445 -40.78 6.69 -30.31
CA PRO A 445 -40.25 7.49 -31.43
C PRO A 445 -39.78 8.89 -31.04
#